data_AF-A0A534BSR7-F1
#
_entry.id   AF-A0A534BSR7-F1
#
_cell.length_a   1.000
_cell.length_b   1.000
_cell.length_c   1.000
_cell.angle_alpha   90.00
_cell.angle_beta   90.00
_cell.angle_gamma   90.00
#
_symmetry.space_group_name_H-M   'P 1'
#
loop_
_entity.id
_entity.type
_entity.pdbx_description
1 polymer ?
#
loop_
_entity_poly.entity_id
_entity_poly.type
_entity_poly.pdbx_seq_one_letter_code
_entity_poly.pdbx_strand_id
1 'polypeptide(L)'
;MAAELVTADGEWRRASATENADLFWALRGGGGNFGVVTSFTFRLHEVTPVMYGGNLQFPITGGREMLRSLGDIIAAAPDELYVDVAMGTAPENVRWLAFNVCYCGPSGEAERVVGPLRKLGKPLEDTLAATPYDQLQGSGDLRGLSPLGAYGKGGLVYGITPTLVDVMVGATESAPSDGLMMWLQH
;
A
#
# COMPACT_ATOMS: atom_id res chain seq x y z
N MET A 1 6.57 -17.59 16.49
CA MET A 1 6.22 -17.61 15.06
C MET A 1 6.65 -18.93 14.46
N ALA A 2 5.88 -19.48 13.54
CA ALA A 2 6.15 -20.75 12.87
C ALA A 2 5.27 -20.90 11.63
N ALA A 3 5.58 -21.87 10.78
CA ALA A 3 4.71 -22.36 9.71
C ALA A 3 4.65 -23.88 9.73
N GLU A 4 3.49 -24.45 9.41
CA GLU A 4 3.32 -25.89 9.19
C GLU A 4 3.03 -26.11 7.71
N LEU A 5 3.71 -27.06 7.10
CA LEU A 5 3.63 -27.31 5.66
C LEU A 5 3.79 -28.78 5.32
N VAL A 6 3.22 -29.15 4.18
CA VAL A 6 3.46 -30.43 3.52
C VAL A 6 4.46 -30.21 2.39
N THR A 7 5.58 -30.92 2.41
CA THR A 7 6.58 -30.78 1.34
C THR A 7 6.36 -31.78 0.20
N ALA A 8 7.23 -31.75 -0.81
CA ALA A 8 7.10 -32.56 -2.02
C ALA A 8 7.14 -34.08 -1.76
N ASP A 9 7.74 -34.52 -0.66
CA ASP A 9 7.75 -35.92 -0.24
C ASP A 9 6.45 -36.36 0.47
N GLY A 10 5.48 -35.45 0.64
CA GLY A 10 4.21 -35.71 1.31
C GLY A 10 4.27 -35.63 2.83
N GLU A 11 5.44 -35.32 3.41
CA GLU A 11 5.62 -35.28 4.86
C GLU A 11 5.29 -33.90 5.45
N TRP A 12 4.67 -33.94 6.62
CA TRP A 12 4.40 -32.76 7.43
C TRP A 12 5.67 -32.26 8.11
N ARG A 13 5.92 -30.97 8.00
CA ARG A 13 7.04 -30.30 8.66
C ARG A 13 6.58 -29.05 9.38
N ARG A 14 7.32 -28.71 10.43
CA ARG A 14 7.20 -27.45 11.13
C ARG A 14 8.46 -26.63 10.94
N ALA A 15 8.32 -25.41 10.48
CA ALA A 15 9.40 -24.46 10.26
C ALA A 15 9.30 -23.33 11.28
N SER A 16 10.35 -23.14 12.08
CA SER A 16 10.47 -22.08 13.08
C SER A 16 11.93 -21.66 13.24
N ALA A 17 12.20 -20.67 14.10
CA ALA A 17 13.58 -20.25 14.38
C ALA A 17 14.45 -21.36 15.03
N THR A 18 13.83 -22.39 15.61
CA THR A 18 14.52 -23.47 16.34
C THR A 18 14.32 -24.84 15.72
N GLU A 19 13.59 -24.94 14.60
CA GLU A 19 13.23 -26.22 13.96
C GLU A 19 13.10 -25.99 12.45
N ASN A 20 13.86 -26.72 11.62
CA ASN A 20 13.95 -26.47 10.17
C ASN A 20 14.17 -24.97 9.85
N ALA A 21 15.18 -24.36 10.49
CA ALA A 21 15.37 -22.90 10.47
C ALA A 21 15.75 -22.34 9.09
N ASP A 22 16.39 -23.15 8.27
CA ASP A 22 16.65 -22.91 6.85
C ASP A 22 15.36 -22.83 6.03
N LEU A 23 14.43 -23.77 6.24
CA LEU A 23 13.09 -23.75 5.66
C LEU A 23 12.30 -22.54 6.16
N PHE A 24 12.39 -22.22 7.46
CA PHE A 24 11.73 -21.05 8.04
C PHE A 24 12.28 -19.73 7.49
N TRP A 25 13.56 -19.66 7.15
CA TRP A 25 14.14 -18.54 6.41
C TRP A 25 13.58 -18.48 4.98
N ALA A 26 13.58 -19.62 4.27
CA ALA A 26 13.17 -19.69 2.86
C ALA A 26 11.70 -19.31 2.63
N LEU A 27 10.81 -19.68 3.54
CA LEU A 27 9.37 -19.36 3.45
C LEU A 27 9.07 -17.86 3.60
N ARG A 28 9.97 -17.05 4.17
CA ARG A 28 9.77 -15.61 4.40
C ARG A 28 10.19 -14.77 3.19
N GLY A 29 9.59 -15.07 2.04
CA GLY A 29 9.80 -14.35 0.78
C GLY A 29 10.02 -15.27 -0.43
N GLY A 30 10.32 -16.55 -0.22
CA GLY A 30 10.54 -17.52 -1.29
C GLY A 30 9.28 -18.10 -1.95
N GLY A 31 8.09 -17.61 -1.59
CA GLY A 31 6.81 -18.08 -2.16
C GLY A 31 6.54 -19.56 -1.91
N GLY A 32 5.79 -20.20 -2.81
CA GLY A 32 5.34 -21.60 -2.71
C GLY A 32 6.36 -22.67 -3.14
N ASN A 33 7.65 -22.33 -3.25
CA ASN A 33 8.67 -23.24 -3.80
C ASN A 33 8.97 -24.47 -2.94
N PHE A 34 8.63 -24.44 -1.64
CA PHE A 34 9.13 -25.41 -0.66
C PHE A 34 8.04 -26.35 -0.10
N GLY A 35 6.81 -26.23 -0.59
CA GLY A 35 5.66 -27.01 -0.15
C GLY A 35 4.40 -26.16 0.00
N VAL A 36 3.34 -26.80 0.48
CA VAL A 36 2.05 -26.15 0.75
C VAL A 36 1.97 -25.84 2.23
N VAL A 37 2.03 -24.55 2.58
CA VAL A 37 1.82 -24.10 3.96
C VAL A 37 0.34 -24.24 4.30
N THR A 38 0.04 -24.97 5.36
CA THR A 38 -1.32 -25.24 5.84
C THR A 38 -1.68 -24.39 7.05
N SER A 39 -0.68 -23.87 7.77
CA SER A 39 -0.87 -23.06 8.98
C SER A 39 0.28 -22.08 9.17
N PHE A 40 -0.05 -20.87 9.63
CA PHE A 40 0.91 -19.85 10.03
C PHE A 40 0.65 -19.43 11.48
N THR A 41 1.71 -19.30 12.27
CA THR A 41 1.66 -18.70 13.61
C THR A 41 2.36 -17.35 13.60
N PHE A 42 1.61 -16.29 13.78
CA PHE A 42 2.13 -14.90 13.82
C PHE A 42 2.33 -14.41 15.25
N ARG A 43 3.27 -13.47 15.43
CA ARG A 43 3.31 -12.62 16.62
C ARG A 43 2.40 -11.43 16.35
N LEU A 44 1.44 -11.19 17.23
CA LEU A 44 0.54 -10.03 17.11
C LEU A 44 1.15 -8.83 17.83
N HIS A 45 0.82 -7.65 17.32
CA HIS A 45 1.12 -6.38 17.96
C HIS A 45 -0.19 -5.81 18.50
N GLU A 46 -0.14 -5.22 19.69
CA GLU A 46 -1.28 -4.45 20.18
C GLU A 46 -1.42 -3.21 19.31
N VAL A 47 -2.58 -3.06 18.71
CA VAL A 47 -2.95 -1.95 17.83
C VAL A 47 -4.23 -1.35 18.36
N THR A 48 -4.38 -0.03 18.27
CA THR A 48 -5.65 0.60 18.64
C THR A 48 -6.74 0.09 17.71
N PRO A 49 -7.93 -0.28 18.20
CA PRO A 49 -9.03 -0.75 17.33
C PRO A 49 -9.45 0.28 16.28
N VAL A 50 -9.15 1.55 16.53
CA VAL A 50 -9.40 2.68 15.67
C VAL A 50 -8.06 3.29 15.25
N MET A 51 -7.87 3.43 13.94
CA MET A 51 -6.77 4.13 13.29
C MET A 51 -7.24 5.50 12.81
N TYR A 52 -6.32 6.35 12.38
CA TYR A 52 -6.70 7.52 11.59
C TYR A 52 -6.27 7.28 10.14
N GLY A 53 -7.21 7.25 9.20
CA GLY A 53 -6.90 6.88 7.82
C GLY A 53 -8.06 7.07 6.86
N GLY A 54 -7.80 6.82 5.59
CA GLY A 54 -8.75 7.02 4.50
C GLY A 54 -8.06 7.43 3.20
N ASN A 55 -8.80 8.08 2.32
CA ASN A 55 -8.36 8.51 1.01
C ASN A 55 -8.39 10.04 0.88
N LEU A 56 -7.33 10.61 0.33
CA LEU A 56 -7.30 11.97 -0.20
C LEU A 56 -7.19 11.91 -1.72
N GLN A 57 -8.26 12.25 -2.44
CA GLN A 57 -8.26 12.28 -3.90
C GLN A 57 -8.05 13.70 -4.42
N PHE A 58 -7.24 13.85 -5.46
CA PHE A 58 -6.91 15.12 -6.10
C PHE A 58 -7.07 15.00 -7.62
N PRO A 59 -7.28 16.13 -8.33
CA PRO A 59 -7.07 16.14 -9.77
C PRO A 59 -5.60 15.84 -10.07
N ILE A 60 -5.31 15.23 -11.22
CA ILE A 60 -3.90 15.00 -11.61
C ILE A 60 -3.14 16.30 -11.94
N THR A 61 -3.86 17.38 -12.22
CA THR A 61 -3.30 18.72 -12.43
C THR A 61 -2.53 19.18 -11.20
N GLY A 62 -1.24 19.44 -11.35
CA GLY A 62 -0.34 19.76 -10.23
C GLY A 62 0.30 18.54 -9.58
N GLY A 63 -0.01 17.32 -10.03
CA GLY A 63 0.49 16.07 -9.45
C GLY A 63 2.01 15.97 -9.37
N ARG A 64 2.75 16.60 -10.29
CA ARG A 64 4.22 16.66 -10.23
C ARG A 64 4.73 17.39 -8.99
N GLU A 65 4.15 18.53 -8.67
CA GLU A 65 4.52 19.30 -7.48
C GLU A 65 4.07 18.56 -6.21
N MET A 66 2.85 18.01 -6.23
CA MET A 66 2.32 17.23 -5.11
C MET A 66 3.20 16.03 -4.76
N LEU A 67 3.64 15.25 -5.75
CA LEU A 67 4.48 14.06 -5.52
C LEU A 67 5.90 14.43 -5.07
N ARG A 68 6.46 15.56 -5.55
CA ARG A 68 7.75 16.07 -5.05
C ARG A 68 7.63 16.46 -3.57
N SER A 69 6.62 17.25 -3.23
CA SER A 69 6.34 17.65 -1.84
C SER A 69 6.00 16.45 -0.95
N LEU A 70 5.32 15.43 -1.49
CA LEU A 70 5.10 14.17 -0.77
C LEU A 70 6.42 13.51 -0.39
N GLY A 71 7.41 13.49 -1.29
CA GLY A 71 8.75 12.97 -1.01
C GLY A 71 9.40 13.59 0.23
N ASP A 72 9.26 14.91 0.40
CA ASP A 72 9.75 15.61 1.60
C ASP A 72 8.93 15.28 2.85
N ILE A 73 7.60 15.15 2.71
CA ILE A 73 6.70 14.79 3.82
C ILE A 73 7.03 13.40 4.35
N ILE A 74 7.14 12.41 3.46
CA ILE A 74 7.39 11.01 3.86
C ILE A 74 8.80 10.82 4.41
N ALA A 75 9.79 11.57 3.92
CA ALA A 75 11.15 11.51 4.43
C ALA A 75 11.27 12.03 5.88
N ALA A 76 10.34 12.91 6.29
CA ALA A 76 10.25 13.44 7.65
C ALA A 76 9.13 12.80 8.49
N ALA A 77 8.41 11.82 7.94
CA ALA A 77 7.28 11.18 8.59
C ALA A 77 7.75 10.24 9.70
N PRO A 78 6.95 10.09 10.77
CA PRO A 78 7.20 9.06 11.77
C PRO A 78 6.82 7.67 11.20
N ASP A 79 7.41 6.60 11.75
CA ASP A 79 7.15 5.21 11.33
C ASP A 79 5.65 4.84 11.39
N GLU A 80 4.87 5.51 12.24
CA GLU A 80 3.42 5.30 12.36
C GLU A 80 2.61 5.82 11.17
N LEU A 81 3.16 6.66 10.29
CA LEU A 81 2.46 7.17 9.11
C LEU A 81 2.79 6.33 7.88
N TYR A 82 1.75 5.78 7.27
CA TYR A 82 1.78 5.10 5.98
C TYR A 82 0.99 5.91 4.94
N VAL A 83 1.52 6.01 3.73
CA VAL A 83 0.86 6.69 2.59
C VAL A 83 1.16 5.93 1.30
N ASP A 84 0.11 5.40 0.69
CA ASP A 84 0.18 4.88 -0.68
C ASP A 84 -0.26 5.95 -1.66
N VAL A 85 0.56 6.20 -2.66
CA VAL A 85 0.14 6.93 -3.85
C VAL A 85 -0.58 5.97 -4.76
N ALA A 86 -1.80 6.32 -5.15
CA ALA A 86 -2.52 5.66 -6.23
C ALA A 86 -2.79 6.67 -7.33
N MET A 87 -2.57 6.29 -8.59
CA MET A 87 -2.94 7.08 -9.75
C MET A 87 -3.60 6.18 -10.77
N GLY A 88 -4.49 6.76 -11.56
CA GLY A 88 -5.11 6.00 -12.61
C GLY A 88 -5.98 6.81 -13.53
N THR A 89 -6.60 6.07 -14.42
CA THR A 89 -7.55 6.55 -15.41
C THR A 89 -8.91 5.96 -15.13
N ALA A 90 -9.96 6.65 -15.57
CA ALA A 90 -11.33 6.16 -15.58
C ALA A 90 -12.03 6.65 -16.86
N PRO A 91 -13.22 6.11 -17.19
CA PRO A 91 -14.00 6.55 -18.36
C PRO A 91 -14.18 8.06 -18.43
N GLU A 92 -14.54 8.56 -19.61
CA GLU A 92 -14.75 9.99 -19.86
C GLU A 92 -13.47 10.83 -19.71
N ASN A 93 -12.31 10.22 -20.00
CA ASN A 93 -10.98 10.85 -19.89
C ASN A 93 -10.63 11.34 -18.48
N VAL A 94 -11.21 10.74 -17.43
CA VAL A 94 -10.88 11.07 -16.05
C VAL A 94 -9.47 10.56 -15.73
N ARG A 95 -8.69 11.41 -15.06
CA ARG A 95 -7.33 11.13 -14.58
C ARG A 95 -7.23 11.60 -13.13
N TRP A 96 -6.81 10.71 -12.24
CA TRP A 96 -6.83 10.97 -10.81
C TRP A 96 -5.52 10.58 -10.15
N LEU A 97 -5.25 11.27 -9.04
CA LEU A 97 -4.18 10.97 -8.10
C LEU A 97 -4.80 10.94 -6.70
N ALA A 98 -4.40 9.97 -5.89
CA ALA A 98 -4.89 9.83 -4.53
C ALA A 98 -3.78 9.38 -3.58
N PHE A 99 -3.97 9.72 -2.32
CA PHE A 99 -3.17 9.22 -1.21
C PHE A 99 -4.06 8.38 -0.30
N ASN A 100 -3.76 7.09 -0.18
CA ASN A 100 -4.37 6.23 0.84
C ASN A 100 -3.50 6.31 2.08
N VAL A 101 -4.06 6.78 3.18
CA VAL A 101 -3.32 7.11 4.39
C VAL A 101 -3.76 6.18 5.52
N CYS A 102 -2.78 5.72 6.30
CA CYS A 102 -3.01 5.09 7.59
C CYS A 102 -2.01 5.67 8.59
N TYR A 103 -2.51 6.17 9.71
CA TYR A 103 -1.70 6.58 10.85
C TYR A 103 -2.00 5.68 12.03
N CYS A 104 -1.01 4.86 12.40
CA CYS A 104 -1.06 3.87 13.46
C CYS A 104 -0.34 4.37 14.73
N GLY A 105 -0.60 5.62 15.11
CA GLY A 105 0.00 6.26 16.29
C GLY A 105 -1.03 6.85 17.25
N PRO A 106 -0.59 7.61 18.28
CA PRO A 106 -1.49 8.23 19.24
C PRO A 106 -2.52 9.15 18.56
N SER A 107 -3.82 8.93 18.81
CA SER A 107 -4.91 9.63 18.11
C SER A 107 -4.85 11.16 18.21
N GLY A 108 -4.35 11.70 19.33
CA GLY A 108 -4.17 13.15 19.52
C GLY A 108 -3.14 13.79 18.59
N GLU A 109 -2.27 12.99 17.97
CA GLU A 109 -1.22 13.44 17.06
C GLU A 109 -1.63 13.33 15.58
N ALA A 110 -2.73 12.64 15.27
CA ALA A 110 -3.10 12.27 13.91
C ALA A 110 -3.23 13.48 12.98
N GLU A 111 -3.95 14.53 13.41
CA GLU A 111 -4.12 15.76 12.63
C GLU A 111 -2.79 16.49 12.37
N ARG A 112 -1.87 16.46 13.34
CA ARG A 112 -0.54 17.07 13.20
C ARG A 112 0.29 16.32 12.16
N VAL A 113 0.24 14.99 12.20
CA VAL A 113 1.03 14.09 11.33
C VAL A 113 0.47 14.05 9.91
N VAL A 114 -0.85 13.96 9.75
CA VAL A 114 -1.53 13.82 8.45
C VAL A 114 -1.82 15.18 7.81
N GLY A 115 -1.95 16.25 8.60
CA GLY A 115 -2.26 17.60 8.13
C GLY A 115 -1.41 18.14 6.98
N PRO A 116 -0.09 17.86 6.89
CA PRO A 116 0.72 18.23 5.72
C PRO A 116 0.18 17.69 4.39
N LEU A 117 -0.39 16.48 4.36
CA LEU A 117 -0.94 15.87 3.14
C LEU A 117 -2.14 16.66 2.60
N ARG A 118 -3.01 17.17 3.49
CA ARG A 118 -4.15 18.03 3.12
C ARG A 118 -3.73 19.38 2.56
N LYS A 119 -2.48 19.81 2.80
CA LYS A 119 -1.94 21.08 2.30
C LYS A 119 -1.31 20.98 0.91
N LEU A 120 -1.21 19.77 0.34
CA LEU A 120 -0.64 19.54 -0.98
C LEU A 120 -1.49 20.11 -2.12
N GLY A 121 -2.78 20.33 -1.88
CA GLY A 121 -3.69 20.89 -2.86
C GLY A 121 -5.12 20.96 -2.33
N LYS A 122 -6.08 21.29 -3.20
CA LYS A 122 -7.50 21.19 -2.89
C LYS A 122 -8.01 19.78 -3.26
N PRO A 123 -8.36 18.92 -2.30
CA PRO A 123 -8.86 17.59 -2.62
C PRO A 123 -10.22 17.65 -3.32
N LEU A 124 -10.45 16.69 -4.21
CA LEU A 124 -11.76 16.33 -4.75
C LEU A 124 -12.56 15.55 -3.70
N GLU A 125 -11.86 14.70 -2.93
CA GLU A 125 -12.42 13.88 -1.87
C GLU A 125 -11.43 13.83 -0.70
N ASP A 126 -11.95 13.94 0.52
CA ASP A 126 -11.20 13.74 1.77
C ASP A 126 -12.05 12.85 2.69
N THR A 127 -11.66 11.59 2.80
CA THR A 127 -12.31 10.62 3.70
C THR A 127 -11.49 10.30 4.93
N LEU A 128 -10.41 11.06 5.18
CA LEU A 128 -9.54 10.82 6.33
C LEU A 128 -10.29 11.06 7.63
N ALA A 129 -10.39 10.02 8.43
CA ALA A 129 -11.10 10.05 9.70
C ALA A 129 -10.53 9.02 10.68
N ALA A 130 -11.03 9.06 11.91
CA ALA A 130 -10.90 7.95 12.83
C ALA A 130 -11.73 6.76 12.31
N THR A 131 -11.08 5.66 11.97
CA THR A 131 -11.68 4.51 11.28
C THR A 131 -11.29 3.21 11.97
N PRO A 132 -12.23 2.27 12.19
CA PRO A 132 -11.89 0.94 12.68
C PRO A 132 -10.85 0.24 11.79
N TYR A 133 -9.89 -0.45 12.40
CA TYR A 133 -8.78 -1.09 11.68
C TYR A 133 -9.26 -2.05 10.58
N ASP A 134 -10.30 -2.85 10.85
CA ASP A 134 -10.87 -3.81 9.90
C ASP A 134 -11.57 -3.12 8.72
N GLN A 135 -12.24 -1.99 8.96
CA GLN A 135 -12.84 -1.18 7.90
C GLN A 135 -11.77 -0.54 7.03
N LEU A 136 -10.70 0.00 7.63
CA LEU A 136 -9.60 0.57 6.88
C LEU A 136 -8.88 -0.49 6.04
N GLN A 137 -8.61 -1.67 6.62
CA GLN A 137 -8.04 -2.82 5.90
C GLN A 137 -8.91 -3.30 4.75
N GLY A 138 -10.24 -3.33 4.92
CA GLY A 138 -11.18 -3.75 3.89
C GLY A 138 -11.56 -2.67 2.87
N SER A 139 -11.04 -1.44 3.01
CA SER A 139 -11.46 -0.30 2.18
C SER A 139 -11.11 -0.45 0.69
N GLY A 140 -10.11 -1.27 0.37
CA GLY A 140 -9.71 -1.60 -1.01
C GLY A 140 -10.31 -2.90 -1.55
N ASP A 141 -11.17 -3.59 -0.80
CA ASP A 141 -11.73 -4.88 -1.22
C ASP A 141 -12.63 -4.70 -2.45
N LEU A 142 -12.23 -5.29 -3.58
CA LEU A 142 -13.06 -5.37 -4.77
C LEU A 142 -14.11 -6.48 -4.62
N ARG A 143 -15.16 -6.22 -3.83
CA ARG A 143 -16.24 -7.17 -3.59
C ARG A 143 -17.14 -7.29 -4.82
N GLY A 144 -17.22 -8.48 -5.41
CA GLY A 144 -18.19 -8.79 -6.46
C GLY A 144 -17.76 -8.41 -7.88
N LEU A 145 -16.49 -8.05 -8.12
CA LEU A 145 -15.96 -7.91 -9.48
C LEU A 145 -15.47 -9.28 -9.99
N SER A 146 -15.89 -9.62 -11.21
CA SER A 146 -15.31 -10.70 -12.02
C SER A 146 -13.84 -10.38 -12.31
N PRO A 147 -12.91 -11.36 -12.40
CA PRO A 147 -11.51 -11.06 -12.65
C PRO A 147 -11.36 -10.18 -13.89
N LEU A 148 -10.93 -8.94 -13.67
CA LEU A 148 -10.49 -8.06 -14.73
C LEU A 148 -9.24 -8.68 -15.33
N GLY A 149 -9.20 -8.82 -16.66
CA GLY A 149 -7.96 -9.16 -17.35
C GLY A 149 -6.93 -8.09 -17.03
N ALA A 150 -5.87 -8.46 -16.29
CA ALA A 150 -4.88 -7.54 -15.79
C ALA A 150 -3.49 -7.89 -16.31
N TYR A 151 -2.67 -6.85 -16.52
CA TYR A 151 -1.25 -6.96 -16.77
C TYR A 151 -0.52 -6.04 -15.80
N GLY A 152 0.34 -6.63 -14.95
CA GLY A 152 1.08 -5.90 -13.93
C GLY A 152 2.58 -5.86 -14.22
N LYS A 153 3.19 -4.70 -13.97
CA LYS A 153 4.65 -4.56 -13.82
C LYS A 153 4.92 -3.86 -12.49
N GLY A 154 5.92 -4.33 -11.77
CA GLY A 154 6.33 -3.76 -10.49
C GLY A 154 7.84 -3.80 -10.32
N GLY A 155 8.35 -2.98 -9.41
CA GLY A 155 9.77 -2.89 -9.09
C GLY A 155 9.99 -1.99 -7.88
N LEU A 156 11.20 -2.05 -7.34
CA LEU A 156 11.63 -1.18 -6.24
C LEU A 156 12.28 0.08 -6.80
N VAL A 157 12.11 1.19 -6.09
CA VAL A 157 12.78 2.46 -6.35
C VAL A 157 13.47 2.92 -5.07
N TYR A 158 14.59 3.65 -5.21
CA TYR A 158 15.37 4.14 -4.06
C TYR A 158 14.83 5.45 -3.48
N GLY A 159 13.79 6.03 -4.08
CA GLY A 159 13.16 7.27 -3.61
C GLY A 159 12.31 7.94 -4.67
N ILE A 160 11.60 8.99 -4.25
CA ILE A 160 10.76 9.81 -5.12
C ILE A 160 11.65 10.86 -5.82
N THR A 161 12.22 10.46 -6.95
CA THR A 161 13.08 11.35 -7.76
C THR A 161 12.24 12.21 -8.71
N PRO A 162 12.74 13.39 -9.15
CA PRO A 162 12.05 14.20 -10.16
C PRO A 162 11.73 13.40 -11.44
N THR A 163 12.65 12.55 -11.89
CA THR A 163 12.45 11.68 -13.06
C THR A 163 11.34 10.66 -12.83
N LEU A 164 11.28 10.01 -11.66
CA LEU A 164 10.20 9.08 -11.33
C LEU A 164 8.85 9.79 -11.38
N VAL A 165 8.75 10.95 -10.73
CA VAL A 165 7.53 11.77 -10.71
C VAL A 165 7.09 12.15 -12.13
N ASP A 166 8.01 12.63 -12.96
CA ASP A 166 7.68 13.04 -14.33
C ASP A 166 7.21 11.86 -15.19
N VAL A 167 7.82 10.68 -15.01
CA VAL A 167 7.42 9.44 -15.70
C VAL A 167 6.04 8.96 -15.24
N MET A 168 5.79 8.92 -13.92
CA MET A 168 4.54 8.43 -13.37
C MET A 168 3.35 9.32 -13.77
N VAL A 169 3.51 10.64 -13.59
CA VAL A 169 2.46 11.61 -13.94
C VAL A 169 2.27 11.65 -15.46
N GLY A 170 3.36 11.71 -16.23
CA GLY A 170 3.31 11.72 -17.68
C GLY A 170 2.63 10.48 -18.26
N ALA A 171 2.96 9.29 -17.74
CA ALA A 171 2.34 8.03 -18.16
C ALA A 171 0.84 8.01 -17.88
N THR A 172 0.40 8.62 -16.77
CA THR A 172 -1.03 8.69 -16.42
C THR A 172 -1.77 9.71 -17.28
N GLU A 173 -1.18 10.90 -17.51
CA GLU A 173 -1.73 11.93 -18.39
C GLU A 173 -1.89 11.43 -19.84
N SER A 174 -0.88 10.72 -20.37
CA SER A 174 -0.87 10.20 -21.74
C SER A 174 -1.44 8.80 -21.88
N ALA A 175 -2.03 8.23 -20.83
CA ALA A 175 -2.52 6.86 -20.84
C ALA A 175 -3.57 6.66 -21.96
N PRO A 176 -3.38 5.65 -22.83
CA PRO A 176 -4.27 5.43 -23.98
C PRO A 176 -5.55 4.66 -23.61
N SER A 177 -5.66 4.14 -22.38
CA SER A 177 -6.80 3.38 -21.89
C SER A 177 -7.34 3.96 -20.59
N ASP A 178 -8.60 3.64 -20.30
CA ASP A 178 -9.29 4.05 -19.06
C ASP A 178 -9.11 3.04 -17.92
N GLY A 179 -8.15 2.11 -18.05
CA GLY A 179 -7.89 1.04 -17.07
C GLY A 179 -6.46 1.04 -16.52
N LEU A 180 -5.68 2.09 -16.73
CA LEU A 180 -4.37 2.22 -16.08
C LEU A 180 -4.58 2.41 -14.57
N MET A 181 -3.79 1.67 -13.80
CA MET A 181 -3.65 1.86 -12.37
C MET A 181 -2.17 1.75 -11.99
N MET A 182 -1.70 2.68 -11.17
CA MET A 182 -0.32 2.76 -10.71
C MET A 182 -0.31 3.00 -9.21
N TRP A 183 0.56 2.29 -8.51
CA TRP A 183 0.78 2.46 -7.08
C TRP A 183 2.25 2.75 -6.81
N LEU A 184 2.48 3.59 -5.81
CA LEU A 184 3.79 3.77 -5.18
C LEU A 184 3.57 3.74 -3.68
N GLN A 185 4.20 2.76 -3.04
CA GLN A 185 4.14 2.56 -1.59
C GLN A 185 5.47 3.02 -1.00
N HIS A 186 5.42 3.59 0.20
CA HIS A 186 6.60 3.97 0.96
C HIS A 186 6.60 3.31 2.34
#